data_AF-A0A5N5HJF1-F1
#
_entry.id   AF-A0A5N5HJF1-F1
#
_cell.length_a   1.000
_cell.length_b   1.000
_cell.length_c   1.000
_cell.angle_alpha   90.00
_cell.angle_beta   90.00
_cell.angle_gamma   90.00
#
_symmetry.space_group_name_H-M   'P 1'
#
loop_
_entity.id
_entity.type
_entity.pdbx_description
1 polymer ?
#
loop_
_entity_poly.entity_id
_entity_poly.type
_entity_poly.pdbx_seq_one_letter_code
_entity_poly.pdbx_strand_id
1 'polypeptide(L)'
;MPGTGKTSTMVHGVKALLIRGSSILLTSYTNSAVDNLLVKLKAEHGRILILYASEDMKLCMKKFEAIAFQVSLGPLMFASKFVLVGDHYQLPPLSTEARENGMGVSLFCRLSEVHPQAISALQGQYRMCRGIMELSNALIYGDRLRCGSPEIENVKLKVSSSISHSFIITFCNVDSLPAFEEKDHKIVSNPTEANIIVQVVEGLVKSGIKGEDIGVITPYNSQADIIRLALNRLTSVEIHTIGKYQVRINVALTRAKVRITLKKLIMFGSCKTLSNVVLMKLLIEQVEQQSGILNVSNKDIKFNSELRGCSQTQVR
;
A
#
# COMPACT_ATOMS: atom_id res chain seq x y z
N MET A 1 -13.16 1.92 0.49
CA MET A 1 -12.13 1.41 1.43
C MET A 1 -11.23 0.38 0.72
N PRO A 2 -10.11 -0.09 1.31
CA PRO A 2 -9.21 -1.07 0.71
C PRO A 2 -9.83 -2.46 0.63
N GLY A 3 -9.59 -3.19 -0.47
CA GLY A 3 -10.08 -4.57 -0.61
C GLY A 3 -11.58 -4.74 -0.80
N THR A 4 -12.36 -3.65 -0.85
CA THR A 4 -13.84 -3.71 -0.91
C THR A 4 -14.42 -3.86 -2.30
N GLY A 5 -13.61 -4.21 -3.30
CA GLY A 5 -14.09 -4.46 -4.65
C GLY A 5 -14.54 -3.22 -5.44
N LYS A 6 -14.05 -2.00 -5.12
CA LYS A 6 -14.39 -0.74 -5.82
C LYS A 6 -14.51 -0.88 -7.35
N THR A 7 -13.47 -1.42 -7.99
CA THR A 7 -13.45 -1.66 -9.45
C THR A 7 -14.53 -2.64 -9.90
N SER A 8 -14.76 -3.72 -9.16
CA SER A 8 -15.80 -4.70 -9.49
C SER A 8 -17.20 -4.09 -9.34
N THR A 9 -17.45 -3.29 -8.30
CA THR A 9 -18.71 -2.55 -8.12
C THR A 9 -18.94 -1.57 -9.27
N MET A 10 -17.90 -0.83 -9.67
CA MET A 10 -17.96 0.05 -10.85
C MET A 10 -18.35 -0.70 -12.10
N VAL A 11 -17.72 -1.85 -12.38
CA VAL A 11 -18.05 -2.66 -13.56
C VAL A 11 -19.52 -3.04 -13.57
N HIS A 12 -20.08 -3.53 -12.46
CA HIS A 12 -21.50 -3.90 -12.41
C HIS A 12 -22.42 -2.68 -12.56
N GLY A 13 -22.07 -1.54 -11.95
CA GLY A 13 -22.82 -0.29 -12.10
C GLY A 13 -22.83 0.22 -13.55
N VAL A 14 -21.68 0.20 -14.21
CA VAL A 14 -21.53 0.56 -15.64
C VAL A 14 -22.37 -0.36 -16.51
N LYS A 15 -22.28 -1.68 -16.31
CA LYS A 15 -23.08 -2.67 -17.06
C LYS A 15 -24.58 -2.43 -16.90
N ALA A 16 -25.06 -2.23 -15.68
CA ALA A 16 -26.47 -1.94 -15.41
C ALA A 16 -26.96 -0.66 -16.13
N LEU A 17 -26.10 0.35 -16.25
CA LEU A 17 -26.43 1.59 -16.99
C LEU A 17 -26.41 1.37 -18.52
N LEU A 18 -25.48 0.56 -19.04
CA LEU A 18 -25.42 0.21 -20.46
C LEU A 18 -26.64 -0.60 -20.90
N ILE A 19 -27.08 -1.57 -20.09
CA ILE A 19 -28.30 -2.36 -20.33
C ILE A 19 -29.53 -1.44 -20.42
N ARG A 20 -29.54 -0.33 -19.68
CA ARG A 20 -30.60 0.70 -19.73
C ARG A 20 -30.46 1.69 -20.91
N GLY A 21 -29.53 1.45 -21.82
CA GLY A 21 -29.29 2.31 -22.99
C GLY A 21 -28.60 3.64 -22.69
N SER A 22 -28.01 3.80 -21.49
CA SER A 22 -27.30 5.04 -21.14
C SER A 22 -25.95 5.11 -21.86
N SER A 23 -25.58 6.30 -22.35
CA SER A 23 -24.21 6.61 -22.78
C SER A 23 -23.35 6.91 -21.57
N ILE A 24 -22.14 6.34 -21.52
CA ILE A 24 -21.26 6.45 -20.35
C ILE A 24 -19.92 7.03 -20.77
N LEU A 25 -19.50 8.07 -20.05
CA LEU A 25 -18.14 8.62 -20.11
C LEU A 25 -17.32 8.02 -18.96
N LEU A 26 -16.25 7.29 -19.30
CA LEU A 26 -15.33 6.70 -18.31
C LEU A 26 -13.99 7.43 -18.31
N THR A 27 -13.56 7.88 -17.13
CA THR A 27 -12.28 8.56 -16.92
C THR A 27 -11.59 8.06 -15.66
N SER A 28 -10.27 8.16 -15.62
CA SER A 28 -9.47 7.87 -14.43
C SER A 28 -8.15 8.67 -14.45
N TYR A 29 -7.51 8.76 -13.29
CA TYR A 29 -6.20 9.38 -13.15
C TYR A 29 -5.10 8.64 -13.93
N THR A 30 -5.11 7.30 -13.91
CA THR A 30 -4.15 6.49 -14.67
C THR A 30 -4.82 5.74 -15.81
N ASN A 31 -4.14 5.68 -16.95
CA ASN A 31 -4.56 4.84 -18.08
C ASN A 31 -4.71 3.37 -17.64
N SER A 32 -3.82 2.86 -16.79
CA SER A 32 -3.90 1.50 -16.26
C SER A 32 -5.19 1.22 -15.47
N ALA A 33 -5.74 2.22 -14.75
CA ALA A 33 -7.01 2.06 -14.04
C ALA A 33 -8.19 1.99 -15.02
N VAL A 34 -8.15 2.75 -16.12
CA VAL A 34 -9.11 2.65 -17.21
C VAL A 34 -9.01 1.29 -17.88
N ASP A 35 -7.82 0.86 -18.27
CA ASP A 35 -7.61 -0.41 -18.96
C ASP A 35 -8.06 -1.61 -18.12
N ASN A 36 -7.77 -1.60 -16.82
CA ASN A 36 -8.25 -2.62 -15.87
C ASN A 36 -9.78 -2.68 -15.79
N LEU A 37 -10.46 -1.55 -15.93
CA LEU A 37 -11.92 -1.49 -15.97
C LEU A 37 -12.43 -2.05 -17.30
N LEU A 38 -11.82 -1.65 -18.43
CA LEU A 38 -12.20 -2.11 -19.77
C LEU A 38 -12.02 -3.61 -19.94
N VAL A 39 -10.91 -4.18 -19.46
CA VAL A 39 -10.68 -5.63 -19.49
C VAL A 39 -11.83 -6.41 -18.82
N LYS A 40 -12.41 -5.87 -17.75
CA LYS A 40 -13.57 -6.48 -17.06
C LYS A 40 -14.92 -6.18 -17.74
N LEU A 41 -14.97 -5.14 -18.58
CA LEU A 41 -16.15 -4.76 -19.37
C LEU A 41 -16.19 -5.46 -20.75
N LYS A 42 -15.12 -6.14 -21.18
CA LYS A 42 -14.88 -6.77 -22.51
C LYS A 42 -15.99 -7.66 -23.11
N ALA A 43 -17.13 -7.86 -22.44
CA ALA A 43 -18.25 -8.65 -22.92
C ALA A 43 -19.48 -7.83 -23.35
N GLU A 44 -19.49 -6.49 -23.21
CA GLU A 44 -20.71 -5.71 -23.46
C GLU A 44 -20.59 -4.72 -24.63
N HIS A 45 -21.58 -4.79 -25.52
CA HIS A 45 -21.73 -3.91 -26.66
C HIS A 45 -22.56 -2.69 -26.22
N GLY A 46 -21.96 -1.50 -26.23
CA GLY A 46 -22.62 -0.26 -25.80
C GLY A 46 -21.85 1.00 -26.16
N ARG A 47 -22.52 2.16 -26.06
CA ARG A 47 -21.93 3.49 -26.33
C ARG A 47 -21.09 3.95 -25.14
N ILE A 48 -19.89 3.38 -25.00
CA ILE A 48 -18.89 3.82 -24.02
C ILE A 48 -17.93 4.79 -24.71
N LEU A 49 -17.82 6.01 -24.20
CA LEU A 49 -16.78 6.96 -24.58
C LEU A 49 -15.69 6.94 -23.49
N ILE A 50 -14.43 6.79 -23.91
CA ILE A 50 -13.28 6.67 -23.02
C ILE A 50 -12.36 7.86 -23.29
N LEU A 51 -12.04 8.62 -22.24
CA LEU A 51 -11.02 9.67 -22.33
C LEU A 51 -9.75 9.18 -21.65
N TYR A 52 -8.69 9.05 -22.45
CA TYR A 52 -7.33 8.87 -21.96
C TYR A 52 -6.68 10.24 -21.71
N ALA A 53 -5.92 10.35 -20.63
CA ALA A 53 -5.11 11.55 -20.41
C ALA A 53 -4.02 11.63 -21.49
N SER A 54 -3.81 12.80 -22.09
CA SER A 54 -2.67 13.08 -22.99
C SER A 54 -1.35 13.04 -22.23
N GLU A 55 -0.21 12.90 -22.91
CA GLU A 55 1.11 12.84 -22.24
C GLU A 55 1.43 14.10 -21.44
N ASP A 56 1.09 15.28 -21.96
CA ASP A 56 1.29 16.56 -21.25
C ASP A 56 0.46 16.65 -19.97
N MET A 57 -0.78 16.15 -20.03
CA MET A 57 -1.67 16.09 -18.90
C MET A 57 -1.19 15.06 -17.87
N LYS A 58 -0.63 13.91 -18.30
CA LYS A 58 0.02 12.92 -17.42
C LYS A 58 1.20 13.51 -16.65
N LEU A 59 2.03 14.35 -17.28
CA LEU A 59 3.21 14.95 -16.62
C LEU A 59 2.80 15.96 -15.54
N CYS A 60 1.81 16.82 -15.84
CA CYS A 60 1.20 17.70 -14.84
C CYS A 60 0.57 16.89 -13.71
N MET A 61 -0.22 15.87 -14.05
CA MET A 61 -0.91 15.00 -13.07
C MET A 61 0.06 14.21 -12.19
N LYS A 62 1.18 13.69 -12.71
CA LYS A 62 2.19 12.92 -11.95
C LYS A 62 2.79 13.70 -10.78
N LYS A 63 2.75 15.03 -10.80
CA LYS A 63 3.16 15.89 -9.66
C LYS A 63 2.10 15.95 -8.54
N PHE A 64 0.85 15.55 -8.83
CA PHE A 64 -0.30 15.60 -7.94
C PHE A 64 -0.99 14.21 -7.94
N GLU A 65 -0.48 13.24 -7.16
CA GLU A 65 -1.01 11.85 -7.10
C GLU A 65 -2.46 11.70 -6.61
N ALA A 66 -3.12 12.78 -6.19
CA ALA A 66 -4.56 12.82 -6.03
C ALA A 66 -5.16 13.55 -7.22
N ILE A 67 -6.34 13.14 -7.69
CA ILE A 67 -7.06 13.94 -8.69
C ILE A 67 -7.36 15.30 -8.05
N ALA A 68 -6.51 16.28 -8.37
CA ALA A 68 -6.68 17.65 -7.97
C ALA A 68 -8.05 18.09 -8.47
N PHE A 69 -8.77 18.87 -7.65
CA PHE A 69 -10.11 19.37 -7.92
C PHE A 69 -10.32 19.83 -9.38
N GLN A 70 -9.31 20.48 -9.95
CA GLN A 70 -9.32 21.02 -11.31
C GLN A 70 -9.33 19.97 -12.42
N VAL A 71 -8.72 18.80 -12.21
CA VAL A 71 -8.61 17.74 -13.23
C VAL A 71 -9.89 16.91 -13.34
N SER A 72 -10.62 16.74 -12.23
CA SER A 72 -11.93 16.07 -12.25
C SER A 72 -13.00 16.87 -12.99
N LEU A 73 -12.89 18.20 -13.05
CA LEU A 73 -13.96 19.07 -13.57
C LEU A 73 -14.18 18.89 -15.08
N GLY A 74 -13.11 18.70 -15.87
CA GLY A 74 -13.22 18.57 -17.33
C GLY A 74 -14.25 17.51 -17.75
N PRO A 75 -14.08 16.23 -17.37
CA PRO A 75 -15.05 15.19 -17.66
C PRO A 75 -16.46 15.44 -17.10
N LEU A 76 -16.55 16.08 -15.93
CA LEU A 76 -17.84 16.36 -15.27
C LEU A 76 -18.69 17.37 -16.06
N MET A 77 -18.07 18.28 -16.82
CA MET A 77 -18.79 19.23 -17.68
C MET A 77 -19.54 18.55 -18.84
N PHE A 78 -19.21 17.31 -19.18
CA PHE A 78 -19.85 16.55 -20.26
C PHE A 78 -20.97 15.61 -19.78
N ALA A 79 -21.32 15.63 -18.49
CA ALA A 79 -22.29 14.72 -17.91
C ALA A 79 -23.32 15.44 -17.03
N SER A 80 -24.60 15.07 -17.17
CA SER A 80 -25.68 15.58 -16.30
C SER A 80 -25.73 14.87 -14.93
N LYS A 81 -25.16 13.68 -14.83
CA LYS A 81 -25.02 12.89 -13.61
C LYS A 81 -23.64 12.24 -13.60
N PHE A 82 -23.03 12.14 -12.42
CA PHE A 82 -21.71 11.54 -12.26
C PHE A 82 -21.64 10.66 -11.02
N VAL A 83 -20.71 9.70 -11.05
CA VAL A 83 -20.38 8.83 -9.93
C VAL A 83 -18.88 8.94 -9.70
N LEU A 84 -18.48 9.42 -8.52
CA LEU A 84 -17.08 9.43 -8.11
C LEU A 84 -16.80 8.18 -7.28
N VAL A 85 -15.73 7.46 -7.61
CA VAL A 85 -15.30 6.28 -6.86
C VAL A 85 -13.88 6.50 -6.36
N GLY A 86 -13.71 6.46 -5.04
CA GLY A 86 -12.45 6.76 -4.41
C GLY A 86 -12.38 6.28 -2.97
N ASP A 87 -11.30 6.67 -2.31
CA ASP A 87 -11.08 6.50 -0.88
C ASP A 87 -10.22 7.67 -0.43
N HIS A 88 -10.81 8.67 0.20
CA HIS A 88 -10.12 9.91 0.57
C HIS A 88 -9.08 9.73 1.68
N TYR A 89 -9.04 8.56 2.33
CA TYR A 89 -7.98 8.17 3.26
C TYR A 89 -6.77 7.52 2.57
N GLN A 90 -6.84 7.23 1.27
CA GLN A 90 -5.70 6.76 0.48
C GLN A 90 -4.91 7.94 -0.11
N LEU A 91 -3.73 7.64 -0.68
CA LEU A 91 -2.67 8.59 -1.13
C LEU A 91 -3.15 10.04 -1.39
N PRO A 92 -2.77 11.02 -0.53
CA PRO A 92 -2.92 12.44 -0.84
C PRO A 92 -1.88 12.90 -1.89
N PRO A 93 -2.00 14.10 -2.48
CA PRO A 93 -1.07 14.57 -3.49
C PRO A 93 0.35 14.77 -2.92
N LEU A 94 1.35 14.52 -3.75
CA LEU A 94 2.76 14.39 -3.36
C LEU A 94 3.49 15.70 -3.02
N SER A 95 2.97 16.88 -3.38
CA SER A 95 3.66 18.15 -3.17
C SER A 95 3.20 18.83 -1.88
N THR A 96 4.15 19.16 -0.99
CA THR A 96 3.91 19.93 0.24
C THR A 96 3.35 21.30 -0.06
N GLU A 97 3.95 22.00 -1.03
CA GLU A 97 3.50 23.31 -1.51
C GLU A 97 2.07 23.23 -2.07
N ALA A 98 1.76 22.18 -2.84
CA ALA A 98 0.41 21.98 -3.34
C ALA A 98 -0.61 21.75 -2.22
N ARG A 99 -0.22 20.98 -1.19
CA ARG A 99 -1.05 20.70 -0.03
C ARG A 99 -1.33 21.96 0.78
N GLU A 100 -0.32 22.79 1.01
CA GLU A 100 -0.42 24.08 1.71
C GLU A 100 -1.33 25.06 0.97
N ASN A 101 -1.30 25.04 -0.37
CA ASN A 101 -2.17 25.85 -1.22
C ASN A 101 -3.56 25.22 -1.48
N GLY A 102 -4.03 24.31 -0.63
CA GLY A 102 -5.39 23.77 -0.68
C GLY A 102 -5.66 22.74 -1.78
N MET A 103 -4.64 22.32 -2.53
CA MET A 103 -4.74 21.21 -3.49
C MET A 103 -4.65 19.84 -2.80
N GLY A 104 -4.44 19.80 -1.49
CA GLY A 104 -4.45 18.58 -0.67
C GLY A 104 -5.81 17.89 -0.57
N VAL A 105 -6.90 18.59 -0.88
CA VAL A 105 -8.27 18.09 -0.73
C VAL A 105 -8.85 17.74 -2.09
N SER A 106 -9.10 16.46 -2.33
CA SER A 106 -9.72 15.97 -3.58
C SER A 106 -11.18 16.41 -3.70
N LEU A 107 -11.69 16.46 -4.94
CA LEU A 107 -13.11 16.71 -5.18
C LEU A 107 -14.00 15.69 -4.47
N PHE A 108 -13.58 14.42 -4.43
CA PHE A 108 -14.29 13.36 -3.71
C PHE A 108 -14.40 13.72 -2.22
N CYS A 109 -13.31 14.14 -1.57
CA CYS A 109 -13.31 14.52 -0.15
C CYS A 109 -14.26 15.70 0.10
N ARG A 110 -14.17 16.77 -0.70
CA ARG A 110 -15.04 17.96 -0.56
C ARG A 110 -16.52 17.60 -0.69
N LEU A 111 -16.90 16.86 -1.74
CA LEU A 111 -18.29 16.48 -1.95
C LEU A 111 -18.79 15.48 -0.90
N SER A 112 -17.91 14.65 -0.35
CA SER A 112 -18.24 13.73 0.74
C SER A 112 -18.63 14.50 2.01
N GLU A 113 -17.88 15.55 2.35
CA GLU A 113 -18.15 16.37 3.53
C GLU A 113 -19.43 17.19 3.38
N VAL A 114 -19.68 17.76 2.20
CA VAL A 114 -20.85 18.61 1.93
C VAL A 114 -22.13 17.78 1.70
N HIS A 115 -22.01 16.56 1.15
CA HIS A 115 -23.15 15.70 0.82
C HIS A 115 -22.98 14.28 1.38
N PRO A 116 -22.96 14.10 2.71
CA PRO A 116 -22.76 12.79 3.33
C PRO A 116 -23.85 11.76 2.94
N GLN A 117 -25.07 12.21 2.65
CA GLN A 117 -26.17 11.38 2.16
C GLN A 117 -25.92 10.77 0.76
N ALA A 118 -25.02 11.35 -0.04
CA ALA A 118 -24.66 10.84 -1.36
C ALA A 118 -23.55 9.77 -1.31
N ILE A 119 -22.96 9.53 -0.13
CA ILE A 119 -21.88 8.56 0.04
C ILE A 119 -22.45 7.16 0.21
N SER A 120 -22.04 6.24 -0.67
CA SER A 120 -22.23 4.80 -0.46
C SER A 120 -20.91 4.15 -0.07
N ALA A 121 -20.81 3.74 1.20
CA ALA A 121 -19.61 3.10 1.73
C ALA A 121 -19.64 1.58 1.52
N LEU A 122 -18.69 1.06 0.74
CA LEU A 122 -18.45 -0.38 0.64
C LEU A 122 -17.70 -0.84 1.89
N GLN A 123 -18.28 -1.77 2.65
CA GLN A 123 -17.74 -2.25 3.94
C GLN A 123 -17.08 -3.64 3.86
N GLY A 124 -17.61 -4.55 3.03
CA GLY A 124 -17.07 -5.90 2.88
C GLY A 124 -15.74 -5.93 2.11
N GLN A 125 -14.65 -6.33 2.76
CA GLN A 125 -13.30 -6.42 2.18
C GLN A 125 -12.82 -7.86 2.02
N TYR A 126 -12.03 -8.12 0.98
CA TYR A 126 -11.56 -9.46 0.61
C TYR A 126 -10.03 -9.54 0.46
N ARG A 127 -9.28 -8.66 1.15
CA ARG A 127 -7.81 -8.53 1.03
C ARG A 127 -7.07 -8.78 2.34
N MET A 128 -7.67 -8.53 3.48
CA MET A 128 -7.00 -8.56 4.78
C MET A 128 -7.67 -9.60 5.65
N CYS A 129 -6.88 -10.45 6.32
CA CYS A 129 -7.42 -11.25 7.41
C CYS A 129 -7.84 -10.37 8.58
N ARG A 130 -8.58 -10.95 9.54
CA ARG A 130 -9.19 -10.21 10.65
C ARG A 130 -8.22 -9.27 11.37
N GLY A 131 -7.07 -9.78 11.85
CA GLY A 131 -6.11 -8.97 12.61
C GLY A 131 -5.58 -7.76 11.82
N ILE A 132 -5.26 -7.94 10.54
CA ILE A 132 -4.77 -6.83 9.68
C ILE A 132 -5.89 -5.81 9.41
N MET A 133 -7.12 -6.29 9.24
CA MET A 133 -8.28 -5.42 9.06
C MET A 133 -8.58 -4.60 10.32
N GLU A 134 -8.55 -5.22 11.50
CA GLU A 134 -8.77 -4.57 12.80
C GLU A 134 -7.74 -3.45 13.02
N LEU A 135 -6.47 -3.69 12.68
CA LEU A 135 -5.45 -2.63 12.69
C LEU A 135 -5.82 -1.44 11.78
N SER A 136 -6.30 -1.71 10.57
CA SER A 136 -6.74 -0.65 9.64
C SER A 136 -7.98 0.09 10.13
N ASN A 137 -8.90 -0.61 10.79
CA ASN A 137 -10.08 -0.02 11.41
C ASN A 137 -9.71 0.90 12.56
N ALA A 138 -8.85 0.44 13.47
CA ALA A 138 -8.41 1.24 14.62
C ALA A 138 -7.71 2.54 14.20
N LEU A 139 -6.92 2.51 13.12
CA LEU A 139 -6.11 3.65 12.71
C LEU A 139 -6.80 4.62 11.74
N ILE A 140 -7.66 4.11 10.84
CA ILE A 140 -8.14 4.90 9.69
C ILE A 140 -9.66 4.80 9.52
N TYR A 141 -10.23 3.60 9.62
CA TYR A 141 -11.58 3.35 9.13
C TYR A 141 -12.67 3.31 10.19
N GLY A 142 -12.34 3.36 11.49
CA GLY A 142 -13.31 3.43 12.59
C GLY A 142 -14.33 2.29 12.57
N ASP A 143 -13.85 1.04 12.56
CA ASP A 143 -14.65 -0.19 12.53
C ASP A 143 -15.63 -0.37 11.35
N ARG A 144 -15.48 0.43 10.30
CA ARG A 144 -16.33 0.34 9.10
C ARG A 144 -15.98 -0.81 8.17
N LEU A 145 -14.74 -1.32 8.19
CA LEU A 145 -14.36 -2.49 7.39
C LEU A 145 -14.84 -3.79 8.03
N ARG A 146 -15.35 -4.70 7.21
CA ARG A 146 -15.78 -6.05 7.62
C ARG A 146 -15.21 -7.09 6.67
N CYS A 147 -14.80 -8.25 7.19
CA CYS A 147 -14.38 -9.37 6.34
C CYS A 147 -15.56 -9.79 5.46
N GLY A 148 -15.32 -9.87 4.15
CA GLY A 148 -16.35 -10.21 3.17
C GLY A 148 -16.69 -11.70 3.14
N SER A 149 -15.88 -12.56 3.79
CA SER A 149 -16.18 -13.98 3.98
C SER A 149 -15.37 -14.59 5.15
N PRO A 150 -15.86 -15.69 5.76
CA PRO A 150 -15.14 -16.38 6.84
C PRO A 150 -13.79 -16.95 6.42
N GLU A 151 -13.62 -17.30 5.13
CA GLU A 151 -12.36 -17.81 4.62
C GLU A 151 -11.28 -16.73 4.69
N ILE A 152 -11.61 -15.48 4.32
CA ILE A 152 -10.68 -14.34 4.39
C ILE A 152 -10.36 -14.01 5.84
N GLU A 153 -11.37 -14.03 6.71
CA GLU A 153 -11.25 -13.68 8.12
C GLU A 153 -10.23 -14.56 8.85
N ASN A 154 -10.32 -15.88 8.64
CA ASN A 154 -9.56 -16.89 9.37
C ASN A 154 -8.29 -17.38 8.66
N VAL A 155 -7.87 -16.70 7.58
CA VAL A 155 -6.65 -17.08 6.87
C VAL A 155 -5.43 -17.00 7.80
N LYS A 156 -4.73 -18.13 7.95
CA LYS A 156 -3.44 -18.21 8.64
C LYS A 156 -2.32 -18.61 7.68
N LEU A 157 -1.12 -18.12 7.96
CA LEU A 157 0.09 -18.54 7.28
C LEU A 157 0.50 -19.92 7.79
N LYS A 158 0.55 -20.93 6.92
CA LYS A 158 1.01 -22.27 7.27
C LYS A 158 2.54 -22.28 7.17
N VAL A 159 3.23 -22.31 8.31
CA VAL A 159 4.70 -22.31 8.41
C VAL A 159 5.12 -23.60 9.12
N SER A 160 6.16 -24.26 8.60
CA SER A 160 6.68 -25.54 9.11
C SER A 160 7.67 -25.43 10.28
N SER A 161 7.99 -24.23 10.79
CA SER A 161 9.11 -24.03 11.75
C SER A 161 8.78 -23.17 12.98
N SER A 162 9.51 -23.42 14.08
CA SER A 162 9.26 -22.99 15.47
C SER A 162 9.68 -21.56 15.88
N ILE A 163 10.04 -20.66 14.96
CA ILE A 163 10.53 -19.32 15.33
C ILE A 163 9.36 -18.34 15.40
N SER A 164 8.71 -18.13 16.55
CA SER A 164 7.90 -16.92 16.87
C SER A 164 6.91 -16.44 15.78
N HIS A 165 6.42 -17.32 14.91
CA HIS A 165 5.56 -16.95 13.78
C HIS A 165 4.08 -16.90 14.16
N SER A 166 3.74 -17.06 15.45
CA SER A 166 2.38 -17.17 16.00
C SER A 166 1.52 -15.94 15.70
N PHE A 167 2.11 -14.74 15.65
CA PHE A 167 1.34 -13.51 15.46
C PHE A 167 1.16 -13.13 13.98
N ILE A 168 -0.07 -12.71 13.65
CA ILE A 168 -0.46 -12.23 12.32
C ILE A 168 0.24 -10.89 12.01
N ILE A 169 0.36 -10.03 13.01
CA ILE A 169 1.07 -8.76 12.93
C ILE A 169 2.30 -8.86 13.84
N THR A 170 3.42 -8.28 13.44
CA THR A 170 4.62 -8.24 14.29
C THR A 170 5.38 -6.96 13.99
N PHE A 171 5.76 -6.24 15.05
CA PHE A 171 6.67 -5.10 14.93
C PHE A 171 8.05 -5.50 15.47
N CYS A 172 9.06 -5.47 14.61
CA CYS A 172 10.46 -5.72 14.94
C CYS A 172 11.15 -4.40 15.29
N ASN A 173 11.29 -4.14 16.59
CA ASN A 173 11.97 -2.96 17.10
C ASN A 173 13.49 -3.14 17.02
N VAL A 174 14.17 -2.20 16.35
CA VAL A 174 15.62 -2.21 16.15
C VAL A 174 16.38 -1.24 17.06
N ASP A 175 15.73 -0.63 18.05
CA ASP A 175 16.34 0.37 18.95
C ASP A 175 17.57 -0.14 19.73
N SER A 176 17.74 -1.46 19.87
CA SER A 176 18.88 -2.08 20.56
C SER A 176 20.08 -2.34 19.64
N LEU A 177 20.00 -1.93 18.37
CA LEU A 177 20.99 -2.16 17.34
C LEU A 177 21.54 -0.84 16.82
N PRO A 178 22.77 -0.83 16.26
CA PRO A 178 23.29 0.31 15.50
C PRO A 178 22.62 0.39 14.12
N ALA A 179 21.29 0.49 14.10
CA ALA A 179 20.48 0.60 12.88
C ALA A 179 20.31 2.06 12.50
N PHE A 180 21.42 2.72 12.19
CA PHE A 180 21.42 4.14 11.82
C PHE A 180 21.02 4.34 10.36
N GLU A 181 20.28 5.43 10.13
CA GLU A 181 19.93 5.89 8.79
C GLU A 181 21.14 6.60 8.17
N GLU A 182 21.67 6.02 7.09
CA GLU A 182 22.68 6.65 6.24
C GLU A 182 21.99 7.63 5.28
N LYS A 183 22.43 8.89 5.32
CA LYS A 183 21.94 9.95 4.44
C LYS A 183 23.09 10.52 3.63
N ASP A 184 23.01 10.33 2.32
CA ASP A 184 23.84 11.05 1.35
C ASP A 184 22.94 11.78 0.34
N HIS A 185 22.84 13.10 0.48
CA HIS A 185 21.94 13.94 -0.31
C HIS A 185 20.48 13.41 -0.38
N LYS A 186 20.08 12.81 -1.51
CA LYS A 186 18.74 12.25 -1.75
C LYS A 186 18.65 10.74 -1.49
N ILE A 187 19.77 10.11 -1.16
CA ILE A 187 19.90 8.68 -0.86
C ILE A 187 19.71 8.53 0.64
N VAL A 188 18.64 7.82 1.02
CA VAL A 188 18.34 7.48 2.40
C VAL A 188 18.27 5.96 2.49
N SER A 189 19.06 5.37 3.37
CA SER A 189 19.04 3.92 3.57
C SER A 189 19.43 3.52 4.99
N ASN A 190 19.10 2.31 5.37
CA ASN A 190 19.49 1.70 6.63
C ASN A 190 19.95 0.26 6.34
N PRO A 191 21.26 0.02 6.17
CA PRO A 191 21.80 -1.30 5.86
C PRO A 191 21.50 -2.36 6.92
N THR A 192 21.47 -1.97 8.20
CA THR A 192 21.14 -2.87 9.31
C THR A 192 19.69 -3.34 9.20
N GLU A 193 18.74 -2.43 8.97
CA GLU A 193 17.34 -2.81 8.71
C GLU A 193 17.21 -3.67 7.45
N ALA A 194 17.92 -3.33 6.37
CA ALA A 194 17.92 -4.12 5.15
C ALA A 194 18.38 -5.57 5.41
N ASN A 195 19.45 -5.76 6.19
CA ASN A 195 19.94 -7.08 6.58
C ASN A 195 18.91 -7.89 7.38
N ILE A 196 18.19 -7.23 8.30
CA ILE A 196 17.14 -7.87 9.10
C ILE A 196 15.99 -8.31 8.19
N ILE A 197 15.53 -7.43 7.29
CA ILE A 197 14.47 -7.73 6.33
C ILE A 197 14.86 -8.93 5.47
N VAL A 198 16.09 -8.95 4.94
CA VAL A 198 16.62 -10.06 4.13
C VAL A 198 16.58 -11.37 4.91
N GLN A 199 17.07 -11.38 6.16
CA GLN A 199 17.05 -12.58 7.00
C GLN A 199 15.64 -13.08 7.30
N VAL A 200 14.70 -12.17 7.57
CA VAL A 200 13.30 -12.54 7.78
C VAL A 200 12.70 -13.13 6.49
N VAL A 201 12.92 -12.50 5.34
CA VAL A 201 12.44 -13.00 4.05
C VAL A 201 13.03 -14.37 3.74
N GLU A 202 14.34 -14.56 3.93
CA GLU A 202 14.97 -15.88 3.78
C GLU A 202 14.39 -16.92 4.75
N GLY A 203 14.13 -16.53 6.00
CA GLY A 203 13.52 -17.40 7.01
C GLY A 203 12.11 -17.85 6.61
N LEU A 204 11.31 -16.94 6.04
CA LEU A 204 9.98 -17.23 5.49
C LEU A 204 10.06 -18.20 4.30
N VAL A 205 11.02 -17.98 3.39
CA VAL A 205 11.24 -18.87 2.25
C VAL A 205 11.69 -20.26 2.69
N LYS A 206 12.66 -20.34 3.62
CA LYS A 206 13.11 -21.61 4.23
C LYS A 206 11.98 -22.34 4.95
N SER A 207 10.98 -21.60 5.42
CA SER A 207 9.78 -22.14 6.06
C SER A 207 8.68 -22.58 5.09
N GLY A 208 8.95 -22.57 3.78
CA GLY A 208 8.07 -23.09 2.73
C GLY A 208 7.18 -22.06 2.05
N ILE A 209 7.35 -20.77 2.33
CA ILE A 209 6.61 -19.69 1.64
C ILE A 209 7.32 -19.37 0.32
N LYS A 210 6.58 -19.31 -0.78
CA LYS A 210 7.17 -18.98 -2.07
C LYS A 210 7.57 -17.50 -2.11
N GLY A 211 8.69 -17.16 -2.75
CA GLY A 211 9.13 -15.76 -2.84
C GLY A 211 8.10 -14.83 -3.50
N GLU A 212 7.40 -15.32 -4.53
CA GLU A 212 6.28 -14.63 -5.21
C GLU A 212 5.09 -14.30 -4.29
N ASP A 213 4.97 -15.02 -3.18
CA ASP A 213 3.99 -14.81 -2.14
C ASP A 213 4.53 -13.86 -1.05
N ILE A 214 5.68 -13.21 -1.26
CA ILE A 214 6.29 -12.24 -0.35
C ILE A 214 6.45 -10.89 -1.08
N GLY A 215 6.00 -9.82 -0.43
CA GLY A 215 6.19 -8.45 -0.87
C GLY A 215 6.87 -7.61 0.20
N VAL A 216 7.95 -6.92 -0.14
CA VAL A 216 8.62 -5.94 0.72
C VAL A 216 8.25 -4.54 0.25
N ILE A 217 7.93 -3.67 1.20
CA ILE A 217 7.57 -2.29 0.95
C ILE A 217 8.48 -1.38 1.76
N THR A 218 9.03 -0.35 1.14
CA THR A 218 9.90 0.63 1.79
C THR A 218 9.66 2.05 1.25
N PRO A 219 9.80 3.11 2.07
CA PRO A 219 9.59 4.51 1.64
C PRO A 219 10.65 5.05 0.67
N TYR A 220 11.86 4.49 0.66
CA TYR A 220 13.00 5.05 -0.07
C TYR A 220 13.46 4.10 -1.18
N ASN A 221 13.61 4.63 -2.40
CA ASN A 221 14.11 3.84 -3.54
C ASN A 221 15.51 3.27 -3.25
N SER A 222 16.41 4.03 -2.64
CA SER A 222 17.75 3.54 -2.27
C SER A 222 17.71 2.39 -1.26
N GLN A 223 16.77 2.40 -0.31
CA GLN A 223 16.54 1.25 0.57
C GLN A 223 16.00 0.04 -0.22
N ALA A 224 15.06 0.26 -1.14
CA ALA A 224 14.53 -0.80 -2.00
C ALA A 224 15.63 -1.45 -2.84
N ASP A 225 16.56 -0.66 -3.37
CA ASP A 225 17.65 -1.13 -4.20
C ASP A 225 18.65 -1.98 -3.41
N ILE A 226 19.02 -1.58 -2.18
CA ILE A 226 19.88 -2.39 -1.30
C ILE A 226 19.22 -3.73 -0.96
N ILE A 227 17.93 -3.72 -0.63
CA ILE A 227 17.17 -4.95 -0.34
C ILE A 227 17.10 -5.83 -1.60
N ARG A 228 16.87 -5.24 -2.78
CA ARG A 228 16.80 -5.97 -4.05
C ARG A 228 18.13 -6.63 -4.41
N LEU A 229 19.24 -5.92 -4.22
CA LEU A 229 20.58 -6.46 -4.44
C LEU A 229 20.87 -7.65 -3.50
N ALA A 230 20.52 -7.53 -2.22
CA ALA A 230 20.73 -8.60 -1.25
C ALA A 230 19.80 -9.81 -1.50
N LEU A 231 18.57 -9.58 -1.97
CA LEU A 231 17.62 -10.63 -2.33
C LEU A 231 17.79 -11.13 -3.78
N ASN A 232 18.83 -10.75 -4.51
CA ASN A 232 18.99 -11.12 -5.92
C ASN A 232 19.04 -12.64 -6.14
N ARG A 233 19.44 -13.41 -5.11
CA ARG A 233 19.38 -14.90 -5.11
C ARG A 233 17.94 -15.45 -5.02
N LEU A 234 17.00 -14.63 -4.56
CA LEU A 234 15.57 -14.92 -4.38
C LEU A 234 14.73 -14.11 -5.38
N THR A 235 14.97 -14.32 -6.68
CA THR A 235 14.43 -13.55 -7.83
C THR A 235 12.89 -13.42 -7.93
N SER A 236 12.13 -14.07 -7.04
CA SER A 236 10.67 -14.05 -7.05
C SER A 236 10.02 -13.10 -6.03
N VAL A 237 10.79 -12.49 -5.11
CA VAL A 237 10.23 -11.58 -4.10
C VAL A 237 9.92 -10.21 -4.72
N GLU A 238 8.69 -9.73 -4.53
CA GLU A 238 8.30 -8.39 -4.98
C GLU A 238 8.82 -7.31 -4.02
N ILE A 239 9.46 -6.26 -4.55
CA ILE A 239 9.93 -5.11 -3.75
C ILE A 239 9.35 -3.83 -4.36
N HIS A 240 8.54 -3.13 -3.57
CA HIS A 240 7.82 -1.92 -3.97
C HIS A 240 8.23 -0.73 -3.11
N THR A 241 8.07 0.47 -3.66
CA THR A 241 8.15 1.71 -2.89
C THR A 241 6.79 2.37 -2.79
N ILE A 242 6.48 2.90 -1.60
CA ILE A 242 5.36 3.82 -1.40
C ILE A 242 5.99 5.21 -1.47
N GLY A 243 5.47 6.09 -2.34
CA GLY A 243 6.15 7.33 -2.76
C GLY A 243 6.78 8.17 -1.64
N LYS A 244 7.76 9.01 -2.02
CA LYS A 244 8.76 9.74 -1.19
C LYS A 244 8.30 10.42 0.12
N TYR A 245 7.01 10.59 0.35
CA TYR A 245 6.45 11.30 1.52
C TYR A 245 5.53 10.45 2.40
N GLN A 246 5.45 9.14 2.16
CA GLN A 246 4.65 8.25 2.99
C GLN A 246 5.53 7.36 3.86
N VAL A 247 5.44 7.66 5.16
CA VAL A 247 5.66 6.80 6.34
C VAL A 247 6.90 5.89 6.31
N ARG A 248 7.81 6.15 7.25
CA ARG A 248 9.11 5.47 7.41
C ARG A 248 9.02 4.06 7.99
N ILE A 249 8.21 3.17 7.43
CA ILE A 249 8.16 1.77 7.88
C ILE A 249 8.48 0.84 6.72
N ASN A 250 9.47 -0.02 6.94
CA ASN A 250 9.72 -1.15 6.09
C ASN A 250 8.73 -2.27 6.46
N VAL A 251 7.98 -2.75 5.47
CA VAL A 251 6.92 -3.74 5.68
C VAL A 251 7.19 -4.96 4.82
N ALA A 252 7.31 -6.13 5.44
CA ALA A 252 7.24 -7.41 4.75
C ALA A 252 5.82 -7.99 4.87
N LEU A 253 5.27 -8.37 3.72
CA LEU A 253 3.91 -8.89 3.55
C LEU A 253 3.99 -10.29 2.95
N THR A 254 3.18 -11.23 3.47
CA THR A 254 2.95 -12.49 2.77
C THR A 254 1.59 -12.46 2.06
N ARG A 255 1.59 -12.51 0.73
CA ARG A 255 0.41 -12.65 -0.16
C ARG A 255 0.22 -14.14 -0.48
N ALA A 256 -0.98 -14.56 -0.88
CA ALA A 256 -1.18 -15.87 -1.48
C ALA A 256 -1.80 -15.73 -2.87
N LYS A 257 -1.25 -16.48 -3.83
CA LYS A 257 -1.61 -16.50 -5.25
C LYS A 257 -3.08 -16.71 -5.63
N VAL A 258 -3.96 -17.13 -4.72
CA VAL A 258 -5.40 -17.28 -5.01
C VAL A 258 -6.16 -16.21 -4.21
N ARG A 259 -6.43 -15.08 -4.88
CA ARG A 259 -6.98 -13.82 -4.32
C ARG A 259 -6.04 -13.20 -3.28
N ILE A 260 -5.40 -12.08 -3.66
CA ILE A 260 -4.42 -11.30 -2.88
C ILE A 260 -4.94 -11.05 -1.45
N THR A 261 -4.69 -12.00 -0.55
CA THR A 261 -5.08 -11.94 0.85
C THR A 261 -3.82 -11.85 1.68
N LEU A 262 -3.67 -10.75 2.42
CA LEU A 262 -2.58 -10.52 3.34
C LEU A 262 -2.79 -11.42 4.56
N LYS A 263 -1.81 -12.29 4.79
CA LYS A 263 -1.86 -13.29 5.88
C LYS A 263 -1.01 -12.92 7.07
N LYS A 264 0.08 -12.18 6.83
CA LYS A 264 1.04 -11.77 7.84
C LYS A 264 1.62 -10.41 7.46
N LEU A 265 1.75 -9.55 8.46
CA LEU A 265 2.30 -8.21 8.38
C LEU A 265 3.48 -8.12 9.34
N ILE A 266 4.70 -7.94 8.81
CA ILE A 266 5.90 -7.75 9.62
C ILE A 266 6.43 -6.35 9.34
N MET A 267 6.52 -5.53 10.38
CA MET A 267 6.99 -4.15 10.32
C MET A 267 8.35 -4.04 10.97
N PHE A 268 9.23 -3.23 10.41
CA PHE A 268 10.57 -2.97 10.94
C PHE A 268 10.76 -1.47 11.15
N GLY A 269 11.40 -1.13 12.26
CA GLY A 269 11.84 0.24 12.51
C GLY A 269 12.16 0.52 13.97
N SER A 270 12.70 1.72 14.21
CA SER A 270 12.97 2.24 15.56
C SER A 270 11.68 2.73 16.20
N CYS A 271 11.25 2.11 17.31
CA CYS A 271 10.08 2.58 18.07
C CYS A 271 10.28 4.01 18.56
N LYS A 272 11.48 4.36 19.04
CA LYS A 272 11.83 5.73 19.46
C LYS A 272 11.64 6.76 18.35
N THR A 273 12.13 6.46 17.15
CA THR A 273 12.09 7.40 16.01
C THR A 273 10.68 7.54 15.47
N LEU A 274 9.95 6.42 15.33
CA LEU A 274 8.61 6.38 14.76
C LEU A 274 7.56 7.01 15.67
N SER A 275 7.69 6.85 16.99
CA SER A 275 6.75 7.43 17.96
C SER A 275 6.67 8.96 17.95
N ASN A 276 7.61 9.63 17.28
CA ASN A 276 7.55 11.08 17.04
C ASN A 276 6.42 11.48 16.07
N VAL A 277 5.91 10.54 15.28
CA VAL A 277 4.78 10.74 14.38
C VAL A 277 3.52 10.16 15.02
N VAL A 278 2.49 10.99 15.25
CA VAL A 278 1.25 10.60 15.96
C VAL A 278 0.64 9.31 15.43
N LEU A 279 0.47 9.20 14.10
CA LEU A 279 -0.09 8.01 13.48
C LEU A 279 0.76 6.74 13.72
N MET A 280 2.08 6.90 13.78
CA MET A 280 3.01 5.78 13.99
C MET A 280 3.06 5.35 15.46
N LYS A 281 2.97 6.30 16.38
CA LYS A 281 2.78 6.01 17.80
C LYS A 281 1.52 5.16 18.02
N LEU A 282 0.39 5.60 17.45
CA LEU A 282 -0.87 4.83 17.51
C LEU A 282 -0.73 3.45 16.87
N LEU A 283 -0.05 3.35 15.73
CA LEU A 283 0.23 2.06 15.08
C LEU A 283 1.00 1.12 16.03
N ILE A 284 2.07 1.60 16.66
CA ILE A 284 2.88 0.80 17.58
C ILE A 284 2.05 0.35 18.79
N GLU A 285 1.29 1.26 19.42
CA GLU A 285 0.41 0.94 20.55
C GLU A 285 -0.65 -0.11 20.18
N GLN A 286 -1.26 0.00 18.99
CA GLN A 286 -2.23 -0.99 18.51
C GLN A 286 -1.59 -2.36 18.25
N VAL A 287 -0.37 -2.39 17.71
CA VAL A 287 0.36 -3.64 17.45
C VAL A 287 0.78 -4.31 18.75
N GLU A 288 1.21 -3.53 19.73
CA GLU A 288 1.55 -4.00 21.08
C GLU A 288 0.35 -4.67 21.75
N GLN A 289 -0.84 -4.07 21.64
CA GLN A 289 -2.09 -4.64 22.15
C GLN A 289 -2.51 -5.95 21.46
N GLN A 290 -2.29 -6.07 20.14
CA GLN A 290 -2.76 -7.23 19.36
C GLN A 290 -1.78 -8.42 19.34
N SER A 291 -0.47 -8.15 19.35
CA SER A 291 0.53 -9.15 18.97
C SER A 291 1.90 -9.00 19.62
N GLY A 292 2.14 -7.90 20.33
CA GLY A 292 3.42 -7.60 20.97
C GLY A 292 4.49 -7.06 20.02
N ILE A 293 5.50 -6.43 20.63
CA ILE A 293 6.69 -5.89 19.95
C ILE A 293 7.85 -6.84 20.17
N LEU A 294 8.54 -7.21 19.10
CA LEU A 294 9.75 -8.03 19.15
C LEU A 294 10.98 -7.12 19.14
N ASN A 295 11.71 -7.05 20.25
CA ASN A 295 12.96 -6.30 20.34
C ASN A 295 14.10 -7.15 19.74
N VAL A 296 14.64 -6.70 18.61
CA VAL A 296 15.72 -7.40 17.90
C VAL A 296 17.06 -7.05 18.56
N SER A 297 17.85 -8.07 18.88
CA SER A 297 19.18 -7.92 19.49
C SER A 297 20.29 -8.43 18.57
N ASN A 298 21.55 -8.12 18.90
CA ASN A 298 22.71 -8.60 18.13
C ASN A 298 22.80 -10.14 18.05
N LYS A 299 22.16 -10.87 18.97
CA LYS A 299 22.15 -12.35 18.97
C LYS A 299 21.23 -12.92 17.89
N ASP A 300 20.27 -12.12 17.44
CA ASP A 300 19.22 -12.53 16.49
C ASP A 300 19.65 -12.29 15.03
N ILE A 301 20.80 -11.61 14.82
CA ILE A 301 21.25 -11.15 13.50
C ILE A 301 22.52 -11.88 13.08
N LYS A 302 22.47 -12.53 11.92
CA LYS A 302 23.67 -12.96 11.19
C LYS A 302 24.09 -11.84 10.23
N PHE A 303 25.22 -11.19 10.48
CA PHE A 303 25.73 -10.18 9.55
C PHE A 303 26.27 -10.85 8.28
N ASN A 304 25.60 -10.64 7.14
CA ASN A 304 26.17 -10.98 5.83
C ASN A 304 27.21 -9.92 5.44
N SER A 305 28.41 -10.35 5.07
CA SER A 305 29.53 -9.49 4.67
C SER A 305 29.24 -8.64 3.42
N GLU A 306 28.33 -9.11 2.56
CA GLU A 306 27.95 -8.45 1.30
C GLU A 306 27.25 -7.08 1.51
N LEU A 307 26.57 -6.86 2.64
CA LEU A 307 25.85 -5.62 2.94
C LEU A 307 26.73 -4.50 3.50
N ARG A 308 27.97 -4.80 3.93
CA ARG A 308 28.95 -3.80 4.41
C ARG A 308 29.67 -3.07 3.27
N GLY A 309 29.50 -3.52 2.02
CA GLY A 309 30.27 -3.04 0.86
C GLY A 309 29.71 -1.80 0.15
N CYS A 310 28.54 -1.27 0.54
CA CYS A 310 27.90 -0.18 -0.20
C CYS A 310 28.36 1.23 0.17
N SER A 311 29.36 1.38 1.05
CA SER A 311 29.96 2.66 1.43
C SER A 311 31.46 2.71 1.11
N GLN A 312 31.84 2.48 -0.15
CA GLN A 312 33.16 2.90 -0.64
C GLN A 312 33.13 3.03 -2.17
N THR A 313 32.95 4.26 -2.61
CA THR A 313 33.29 4.77 -3.92
C THR A 313 34.69 4.29 -4.31
N GLN A 314 34.83 3.42 -5.31
CA GLN A 314 36.07 3.35 -6.06
C GLN A 314 36.06 4.48 -7.09
N VAL A 315 36.57 5.63 -6.63
CA VAL A 315 37.22 6.58 -7.53
C VAL A 315 38.55 5.94 -7.93
N ARG A 316 38.65 5.52 -9.18
CA ARG A 316 39.87 5.61 -10.00
C ARG A 316 39.47 5.91 -11.43
#